data_AF-W0TYJ8-F1
#
_entry.id   AF-W0TYJ8-F1
#
_cell.length_a   1.000
_cell.length_b   1.000
_cell.length_c   1.000
_cell.angle_alpha   90.00
_cell.angle_beta   90.00
_cell.angle_gamma   90.00
#
_symmetry.space_group_name_H-M   'P 1'
#
loop_
_entity.id
_entity.type
_entity.pdbx_description
1 polymer ?
#
loop_
_entity_poly.entity_id
_entity_poly.type
_entity_poly.pdbx_seq_one_letter_code
_entity_poly.pdbx_strand_id
1 'polypeptide(L)'
;LESDSFRREHKEKDFISLLSCTPDTVSYRDPEMGTLFVQRIMETFNTYACDDHIEELFRKVMGRFEDFPRQMPTKDRATLTKHFYLFPGL
;
A
#
# COMPACT_ATOMS: atom_id res chain seq x y z
N LEU A 1 -8.04 44.19 -11.24
CA LEU A 1 -8.10 43.52 -9.93
C LEU A 1 -8.29 42.04 -10.22
N GLU A 2 -7.19 41.34 -10.46
CA GLU A 2 -7.19 39.89 -10.62
C GLU A 2 -7.63 39.31 -9.28
N SER A 3 -8.86 38.78 -9.23
CA SER A 3 -9.33 38.05 -8.07
C SER A 3 -8.48 36.79 -7.98
N ASP A 4 -7.47 36.86 -7.14
CA ASP A 4 -6.63 35.76 -6.70
C ASP A 4 -7.56 34.59 -6.38
N SER A 5 -7.67 33.63 -7.30
CA SER A 5 -8.61 32.53 -7.14
C SER A 5 -8.04 31.68 -6.02
N PHE A 6 -8.54 31.85 -4.81
CA PHE A 6 -8.30 30.93 -3.71
C PHE A 6 -8.78 29.55 -4.17
N ARG A 7 -7.87 28.76 -4.74
CA ARG A 7 -8.16 27.37 -5.11
C ARG A 7 -8.55 26.67 -3.82
N ARG A 8 -9.81 26.26 -3.74
CA ARG A 8 -10.29 25.42 -2.63
C ARG A 8 -9.68 24.05 -2.84
N GLU A 9 -8.61 23.78 -2.11
CA GLU A 9 -7.92 22.49 -2.16
C GLU A 9 -8.44 21.57 -1.04
N HIS A 10 -8.39 20.26 -1.32
CA HIS A 10 -8.73 19.26 -0.33
C HIS A 10 -7.68 19.27 0.79
N LYS A 11 -8.12 19.21 2.06
CA LYS A 11 -7.21 19.10 3.21
C LYS A 11 -6.39 17.81 3.20
N GLU A 12 -6.93 16.75 2.59
CA GLU A 12 -6.29 15.44 2.45
C GLU A 12 -6.70 14.82 1.12
N LYS A 13 -5.72 14.50 0.28
CA LYS A 13 -5.89 13.88 -1.04
C LYS A 13 -4.59 13.20 -1.44
N ASP A 14 -4.67 12.19 -2.29
CA ASP A 14 -3.52 11.48 -2.87
C ASP A 14 -2.68 10.66 -1.86
N PHE A 15 -3.32 10.18 -0.79
CA PHE A 15 -2.71 9.26 0.16
C PHE A 15 -3.16 7.82 -0.08
N ILE A 16 -2.33 6.88 0.33
CA ILE A 16 -2.69 5.48 0.55
C ILE A 16 -1.75 4.88 1.60
N SER A 17 -2.29 4.08 2.51
CA SER A 17 -1.51 3.36 3.51
C SER A 17 -1.81 1.87 3.44
N LEU A 18 -0.80 1.04 3.67
CA LEU A 18 -0.96 -0.38 3.91
C LEU A 18 -0.40 -0.70 5.31
N LEU A 19 -1.29 -1.04 6.22
CA LEU A 19 -0.96 -1.42 7.58
C LEU A 19 -0.70 -2.92 7.62
N SER A 20 0.26 -3.35 8.44
CA SER A 20 0.76 -4.72 8.44
C SER A 20 -0.26 -5.76 8.92
N CYS A 21 -1.24 -5.36 9.72
CA CYS A 21 -2.27 -6.21 10.28
C CYS A 21 -3.56 -5.43 10.51
N THR A 22 -4.67 -6.15 10.75
CA THR A 22 -5.95 -5.58 11.13
C THR A 22 -5.88 -4.93 12.52
N PRO A 23 -6.75 -3.96 12.83
CA PRO A 23 -6.84 -3.38 14.16
C PRO A 23 -6.94 -4.47 15.25
N ASP A 24 -6.34 -4.19 16.41
CA ASP A 24 -6.34 -5.07 17.59
C ASP A 24 -5.67 -6.44 17.39
N THR A 25 -4.90 -6.62 16.31
CA THR A 25 -4.09 -7.81 16.05
C THR A 25 -2.60 -7.49 16.03
N VAL A 26 -1.76 -8.51 15.82
CA VAL A 26 -0.29 -8.38 15.82
C VAL A 26 0.30 -8.68 14.46
N SER A 27 1.41 -8.00 14.15
CA SER A 27 2.23 -8.31 12.99
C SER A 27 3.29 -9.36 13.36
N TYR A 28 3.29 -10.48 12.65
CA TYR A 28 4.21 -11.58 12.88
C TYR A 28 5.56 -11.34 12.21
N ARG A 29 6.60 -11.87 12.87
CA ARG A 29 7.99 -11.76 12.46
C ARG A 29 8.67 -13.11 12.62
N ASP A 30 9.42 -13.48 11.60
CA ASP A 30 10.43 -14.51 11.69
C ASP A 30 11.70 -13.95 12.37
N PRO A 31 12.30 -14.66 13.34
CA PRO A 31 13.49 -14.17 14.05
C PRO A 31 14.65 -13.81 13.12
N GLU A 32 14.88 -14.60 12.07
CA GLU A 32 16.02 -14.47 11.15
C GLU A 32 15.66 -13.63 9.93
N MET A 33 14.51 -13.93 9.29
CA MET A 33 14.10 -13.35 8.01
C MET A 33 13.33 -12.02 8.13
N GLY A 34 12.89 -11.67 9.35
CA GLY A 34 12.16 -10.43 9.59
C GLY A 34 10.65 -10.56 9.43
N THR A 35 9.94 -9.42 9.26
CA THR A 35 8.47 -9.44 9.28
C THR A 35 7.92 -10.11 8.03
N LEU A 36 6.89 -10.94 8.19
CA LEU A 36 6.22 -11.55 7.04
C LEU A 36 5.67 -10.48 6.10
N PHE A 37 5.17 -9.37 6.68
CA PHE A 37 4.64 -8.24 5.93
C PHE A 37 5.65 -7.62 4.98
N VAL A 38 6.87 -7.29 5.45
CA VAL A 38 7.90 -6.70 4.60
C VAL A 38 8.39 -7.70 3.57
N GLN A 39 8.55 -8.97 3.94
CA GLN A 39 8.91 -10.03 2.98
C GLN A 39 7.91 -10.10 1.82
N ARG A 40 6.59 -10.17 2.10
CA ARG A 40 5.54 -10.19 1.07
C ARG A 40 5.48 -8.91 0.23
N ILE A 41 5.74 -7.74 0.84
CA ILE A 41 5.87 -6.48 0.08
C ILE A 41 7.01 -6.60 -0.92
N MET A 42 8.21 -6.98 -0.47
CA MET A 42 9.39 -7.08 -1.33
C MET A 42 9.17 -8.07 -2.48
N GLU A 43 8.66 -9.26 -2.18
CA GLU A 43 8.31 -10.27 -3.18
C GLU A 43 7.34 -9.71 -4.24
N THR A 44 6.27 -9.05 -3.78
CA THR A 44 5.22 -8.54 -4.68
C THR A 44 5.74 -7.36 -5.52
N PHE A 45 6.41 -6.40 -4.91
CA PHE A 45 6.88 -5.19 -5.60
C PHE A 45 7.98 -5.51 -6.60
N ASN A 46 8.95 -6.36 -6.24
CA ASN A 46 9.99 -6.78 -7.16
C ASN A 46 9.45 -7.57 -8.36
N THR A 47 8.29 -8.21 -8.23
CA THR A 47 7.69 -9.02 -9.30
C THR A 47 6.76 -8.21 -10.19
N TYR A 48 5.94 -7.32 -9.62
CA TYR A 48 4.79 -6.73 -10.31
C TYR A 48 4.84 -5.22 -10.48
N ALA A 49 5.81 -4.50 -9.88
CA ALA A 49 5.83 -3.03 -9.91
C ALA A 49 6.03 -2.41 -11.30
N CYS A 50 6.50 -3.21 -12.28
CA CYS A 50 6.60 -2.78 -13.68
C CYS A 50 5.23 -2.64 -14.34
N ASP A 51 4.29 -3.51 -13.97
CA ASP A 51 3.03 -3.69 -14.69
C ASP A 51 1.81 -3.17 -13.91
N ASP A 52 1.87 -3.20 -12.58
CA ASP A 52 0.73 -2.93 -11.71
C ASP A 52 0.88 -1.61 -10.92
N HIS A 53 -0.25 -0.92 -10.72
CA HIS A 53 -0.31 0.27 -9.87
C HIS A 53 -0.37 -0.11 -8.38
N ILE A 54 -0.08 0.86 -7.50
CA ILE A 54 0.09 0.66 -6.07
C ILE A 54 -1.08 -0.08 -5.38
N GLU A 55 -2.33 0.22 -5.74
CA GLU A 55 -3.50 -0.47 -5.16
C GLU A 55 -3.55 -1.96 -5.53
N GLU A 56 -3.12 -2.32 -6.73
CA GLU A 56 -3.10 -3.72 -7.18
C GLU A 56 -1.91 -4.45 -6.53
N LEU A 57 -0.77 -3.78 -6.38
CA LEU A 57 0.35 -4.30 -5.58
C LEU A 57 -0.10 -4.59 -4.14
N PHE A 58 -0.79 -3.65 -3.49
CA PHE A 58 -1.31 -3.83 -2.14
C PHE A 58 -2.32 -4.98 -2.06
N ARG A 59 -3.23 -5.10 -3.03
CA ARG A 59 -4.17 -6.21 -3.11
C ARG A 59 -3.45 -7.55 -3.22
N LYS A 60 -2.40 -7.65 -4.04
CA LYS A 60 -1.58 -8.86 -4.16
C LYS A 60 -0.82 -9.17 -2.87
N VAL A 61 -0.25 -8.17 -2.19
CA VAL A 61 0.37 -8.36 -0.87
C VAL A 61 -0.64 -8.96 0.10
N MET A 62 -1.87 -8.41 0.17
CA MET A 62 -2.94 -8.95 1.03
C MET A 62 -3.32 -10.39 0.64
N GLY A 63 -3.41 -10.70 -0.66
CA GLY A 63 -3.69 -12.06 -1.13
C GLY A 63 -2.64 -13.09 -0.70
N ARG A 64 -1.38 -12.68 -0.51
CA ARG A 64 -0.29 -13.54 0.01
C ARG A 64 -0.42 -13.85 1.51
N PHE A 65 -1.46 -13.35 2.17
CA PHE A 65 -1.82 -13.70 3.55
C PHE A 65 -3.08 -14.59 3.63
N GLU A 66 -3.71 -14.97 2.51
CA GLU A 66 -4.88 -15.87 2.53
C GLU A 66 -4.54 -17.25 3.12
N ASP A 67 -3.30 -17.73 2.95
CA ASP A 67 -2.78 -18.96 3.54
C ASP A 67 -2.25 -18.78 4.99
N PHE A 68 -2.22 -17.54 5.49
CA PHE A 68 -1.75 -17.20 6.83
C PHE A 68 -2.82 -16.42 7.62
N PRO A 69 -3.90 -17.09 8.07
CA PRO A 69 -5.10 -16.44 8.63
C PRO A 69 -4.87 -15.68 9.96
N ARG A 70 -3.66 -15.75 10.52
CA ARG A 70 -3.29 -15.06 11.77
C ARG A 70 -3.00 -13.58 11.58
N GLN A 71 -2.79 -13.13 10.34
CA GLN A 71 -2.47 -11.74 10.03
C GLN A 71 -3.06 -11.38 8.68
N MET A 72 -3.74 -10.24 8.61
CA MET A 72 -4.23 -9.68 7.35
C MET A 72 -3.84 -8.21 7.25
N PRO A 73 -2.99 -7.82 6.29
CA PRO A 73 -2.69 -6.41 6.05
C PRO A 73 -3.95 -5.64 5.65
N THR A 74 -4.03 -4.36 6.03
CA THR A 74 -5.22 -3.53 5.78
C THR A 74 -4.84 -2.27 5.01
N LYS A 75 -5.53 -2.02 3.89
CA LYS A 75 -5.46 -0.74 3.19
C LYS A 75 -6.24 0.32 3.99
N ASP A 76 -5.63 1.47 4.22
CA ASP A 76 -6.25 2.57 4.97
C ASP A 76 -5.94 3.93 4.32
N ARG A 77 -6.74 4.95 4.65
CA ARG A 77 -6.60 6.34 4.18
C ARG A 77 -6.33 6.48 2.67
N ALA A 78 -6.94 5.61 1.87
CA ALA A 78 -6.81 5.61 0.42
C ALA A 78 -7.65 6.73 -0.21
N THR A 79 -7.00 7.83 -0.56
CA THR A 79 -7.58 9.02 -1.21
C THR A 79 -6.97 9.28 -2.60
N LEU A 80 -6.31 8.26 -3.18
CA LEU A 80 -5.84 8.30 -4.56
C LEU A 80 -7.01 8.50 -5.53
N THR A 81 -6.83 9.42 -6.47
CA THR A 81 -7.81 9.71 -7.53
C THR A 81 -7.36 9.19 -8.89
N LYS A 82 -6.16 8.63 -8.97
CA LYS A 82 -5.50 8.13 -10.18
C LYS A 82 -4.69 6.88 -9.84
N HIS A 83 -4.48 6.04 -10.84
CA HIS A 83 -3.53 4.94 -10.72
C HIS A 83 -2.11 5.47 -10.54
N PHE A 84 -1.45 5.02 -9.46
CA PHE A 84 -0.07 5.35 -9.16
C PHE A 84 0.83 4.17 -9.53
N TYR A 85 1.50 4.28 -10.67
CA TYR A 85 2.51 3.33 -11.14
C TYR A 85 3.91 3.79 -10.70
N LEU A 86 4.78 2.84 -10.39
CA LEU A 86 6.14 3.11 -9.92
C LEU A 86 7.16 3.27 -11.05
N PHE A 87 6.88 2.71 -12.23
CA PHE A 87 7.74 2.77 -13.41
C PHE A 87 9.22 2.47 -13.12
N PRO A 88 9.56 1.34 -12.46
CA PRO A 88 10.95 1.03 -12.14
C PRO A 88 11.79 0.85 -13.42
N GLY A 89 12.91 1.58 -13.49
CA GLY A 89 13.86 1.48 -14.61
C GLY A 89 13.48 2.26 -15.88
N LEU A 90 12.34 2.96 -15.87
CA LEU A 90 11.98 4.00 -16.84
C LEU A 90 12.62 5.35 -16.49
#